data_AF-C5AVC7-F1
#
_entry.id   AF-C5AVC7-F1
#
_cell.length_a   1.000
_cell.length_b   1.000
_cell.length_c   1.000
_cell.angle_alpha   90.00
_cell.angle_beta   90.00
_cell.angle_gamma   90.00
#
_symmetry.space_group_name_H-M   'P 1'
#
loop_
_entity.id
_entity.type
_entity.pdbx_description
1 polymer ?
#
loop_
_entity_poly.entity_id
_entity_poly.type
_entity_poly.pdbx_seq_one_letter_code
_entity_poly.pdbx_strand_id
1 'polypeptide(L)' 'MSETDPHRPPDDPITQGARARIQGRPRDACPYPVNSPERTAWLEGYDGSPADRSPDRPLDNG' A
#
# COMPACT_ATOMS: atom_id res chain seq x y z
N MET A 1 -20.13 3.79 -17.96
CA MET A 1 -18.87 4.55 -17.93
C MET A 1 -18.67 4.97 -16.49
N SER A 2 -17.42 4.88 -16.03
CA SER A 2 -16.93 4.98 -14.66
C SER A 2 -17.59 6.07 -13.80
N GLU A 3 -18.33 5.68 -12.77
CA GLU A 3 -18.64 6.57 -11.64
C GLU A 3 -17.89 6.05 -10.44
N THR A 4 -16.81 6.75 -10.13
CA THR A 4 -16.08 6.67 -8.87
C THR A 4 -17.08 6.70 -7.72
N ASP A 5 -17.25 5.55 -7.07
CA ASP A 5 -18.06 5.39 -5.88
C ASP A 5 -17.66 6.44 -4.82
N PRO A 6 -18.52 7.42 -4.49
CA PRO A 6 -18.22 8.46 -3.50
C PRO A 6 -18.22 7.91 -2.06
N HIS A 7 -18.54 6.63 -1.87
CA HIS A 7 -18.52 5.93 -0.59
C HIS A 7 -17.26 5.12 -0.34
N ARG A 8 -16.35 5.03 -1.31
CA ARG A 8 -15.03 4.46 -1.09
C ARG A 8 -14.27 5.51 -0.28
N PRO A 9 -13.99 5.27 1.02
CA PRO A 9 -13.12 6.16 1.76
C PRO A 9 -11.84 6.33 0.93
N PRO A 10 -11.27 7.55 0.84
CA PRO A 10 -10.06 7.79 0.07
C PRO A 10 -9.06 6.71 0.48
N ASP A 11 -8.73 5.83 -0.49
CA ASP A 11 -7.97 4.60 -0.23
C ASP A 11 -6.77 4.97 0.63
N ASP A 12 -6.71 4.43 1.86
CA ASP A 12 -5.72 4.87 2.84
C ASP A 12 -4.33 4.90 2.20
N PRO A 13 -3.51 5.93 2.46
CA PRO A 13 -2.20 6.07 1.83
C PRO A 13 -1.37 4.78 1.98
N ILE A 14 -1.49 4.07 3.10
CA ILE A 14 -0.88 2.74 3.34
C ILE A 14 -1.32 1.72 2.27
N THR A 15 -2.62 1.59 2.01
CA THR A 15 -3.17 0.66 1.00
C THR A 15 -2.68 1.02 -0.40
N GLN A 16 -2.60 2.31 -0.72
CA GLN A 16 -2.06 2.79 -1.99
C GLN A 16 -0.58 2.44 -2.15
N GLY A 17 0.22 2.60 -1.08
CA GLY A 17 1.63 2.23 -1.06
C GLY A 17 1.85 0.74 -1.29
N ALA A 18 1.09 -0.09 -0.58
CA ALA A 18 1.15 -1.55 -0.74
C ALA A 18 0.82 -1.96 -2.18
N ARG A 19 -0.22 -1.36 -2.78
CA ARG A 19 -0.57 -1.59 -4.19
C ARG A 19 0.52 -1.11 -5.14
N ALA A 20 1.17 0.01 -4.87
CA ALA A 20 2.26 0.49 -5.70
C ALA A 20 3.43 -0.49 -5.69
N ARG A 21 3.78 -1.07 -4.53
CA ARG A 21 4.76 -2.16 -4.43
C ARG A 21 4.34 -3.40 -5.21
N ILE A 22 3.09 -3.86 -5.07
CA ILE A 22 2.57 -5.04 -5.80
C ILE A 22 2.62 -4.81 -7.31
N GLN A 23 2.35 -3.58 -7.76
CA GLN A 23 2.44 -3.17 -9.16
C GLN A 23 3.88 -2.95 -9.64
N GLY A 24 4.89 -3.00 -8.77
CA GLY A 24 6.29 -2.70 -9.12
C GLY A 24 6.56 -1.22 -9.43
N ARG A 25 5.70 -0.31 -8.96
CA ARG A 25 5.93 1.14 -9.09
C ARG A 25 7.04 1.57 -8.14
N PRO A 26 7.87 2.57 -8.46
CA PRO A 26 8.90 3.08 -7.54
C PRO A 26 8.30 3.93 -6.41
N ARG A 27 9.05 4.11 -5.32
CA ARG A 27 8.68 5.02 -4.21
C ARG A 27 8.44 6.46 -4.64
N ASP A 28 9.07 6.88 -5.73
CA ASP A 28 8.92 8.21 -6.31
C ASP A 28 7.58 8.41 -7.03
N ALA A 29 6.85 7.32 -7.31
CA ALA A 29 5.47 7.40 -7.84
C ALA A 29 4.44 7.79 -6.76
N CYS A 30 4.90 8.08 -5.53
CA CYS A 30 4.07 8.58 -4.45
C CYS A 30 3.48 9.96 -4.83
N PRO A 31 2.14 10.11 -4.92
CA PRO A 31 1.51 11.37 -5.30
C PRO A 31 1.56 12.43 -4.18
N TYR A 32 2.00 12.04 -2.98
CA TYR A 32 2.00 12.89 -1.79
C TYR A 32 3.30 13.72 -1.66
N PRO A 33 3.21 14.97 -1.14
CA PRO A 33 4.36 15.82 -0.86
C PRO A 33 5.37 15.17 0.08
N VAL A 34 6.66 15.54 -0.03
CA VAL A 34 7.73 14.95 0.80
C VAL A 34 7.55 15.17 2.31
N ASN A 35 6.82 16.21 2.70
CA ASN A 35 6.59 16.60 4.09
C ASN A 35 5.17 16.29 4.59
N SER A 36 4.37 15.54 3.82
CA SER A 36 3.00 15.18 4.22
C SER A 36 2.98 13.88 5.00
N PRO A 37 2.18 13.78 6.09
CA PRO A 37 2.02 12.52 6.81
C PRO A 37 1.45 11.40 5.92
N GLU A 38 0.68 11.74 4.88
CA GLU A 38 0.20 10.79 3.89
C GLU A 38 1.33 10.11 3.11
N ARG A 39 2.44 10.80 2.81
CA ARG A 39 3.61 10.18 2.18
C ARG A 39 4.25 9.17 3.13
N THR A 40 4.37 9.50 4.41
CA THR A 40 4.90 8.57 5.42
C THR A 40 4.06 7.30 5.44
N ALA A 41 2.74 7.43 5.58
CA ALA A 41 1.82 6.29 5.56
C ALA A 41 1.89 5.49 4.24
N TRP A 42 1.99 6.17 3.10
CA TRP A 42 2.17 5.51 1.80
C TRP A 42 3.49 4.75 1.73
N LEU A 43 4.58 5.34 2.21
CA LEU A 43 5.88 4.69 2.26
C LEU A 43 5.88 3.52 3.22
N GLU A 44 5.16 3.58 4.35
CA GLU A 44 5.00 2.44 5.27
C GLU A 44 4.32 1.25 4.60
N GLY A 45 3.22 1.50 3.87
CA GLY A 45 2.56 0.47 3.08
C GLY A 45 3.40 -0.05 1.92
N TYR A 46 4.17 0.84 1.27
CA TYR A 46 5.05 0.51 0.15
C TYR A 46 6.27 -0.31 0.58
N ASP A 47 6.99 0.13 1.61
CA ASP A 47 8.10 -0.62 2.23
C ASP A 47 7.57 -1.96 2.74
N GLY A 48 6.26 -1.99 3.06
CA GLY A 48 5.53 -3.15 3.51
C GLY A 48 6.15 -3.66 4.78
N SER A 49 6.55 -2.72 5.65
CA SER A 49 7.11 -2.95 6.97
C SER A 49 6.11 -3.86 7.68
N PRO A 50 6.38 -5.17 7.71
CA PRO A 50 5.44 -6.10 8.24
C PRO A 50 5.69 -6.04 9.73
N ALA A 51 4.89 -5.29 10.47
CA ALA A 51 4.87 -5.46 11.93
C ALA A 51 4.59 -6.94 12.28
N ASP A 52 3.93 -7.68 11.38
CA ASP A 52 3.79 -9.13 11.46
C ASP A 52 3.48 -9.71 10.07
N ARG A 53 4.51 -10.16 9.36
CA ARG A 53 4.36 -11.04 8.21
C ARG A 53 5.67 -11.78 8.05
N SER A 54 5.95 -12.66 9.01
CA SER A 54 6.67 -13.88 8.68
C SER A 54 5.91 -14.54 7.53
N PRO A 55 6.49 -14.70 6.33
CA PRO A 55 5.92 -15.57 5.33
C PRO A 55 6.19 -17.00 5.79
N ASP A 56 5.50 -17.45 6.84
CA ASP A 56 5.63 -18.83 7.31
C ASP A 56 4.78 -19.73 6.43
N ARG A 57 5.45 -20.12 5.33
CA ARG A 57 5.51 -21.44 4.68
C ARG A 57 4.22 -22.12 4.20
N PRO A 58 4.35 -22.94 3.14
CA PRO A 58 3.21 -23.48 2.40
C PRO A 58 2.42 -24.47 3.24
N LEU A 59 1.10 -24.49 3.05
CA LEU A 59 0.19 -25.51 3.59
C LEU A 59 0.78 -26.90 3.32
N ASP A 60 1.25 -27.54 4.39
CA ASP A 60 1.45 -28.98 4.45
C ASP A 60 0.05 -29.62 4.47
N ASN A 61 -0.35 -30.21 3.34
CA ASN A 61 -1.55 -31.05 3.25
C ASN A 61 -1.15 -32.46 3.69
N GLY A 62 -1.60 -32.86 4.88
CA GLY A 62 -1.61 -34.24 5.36
C GLY A 62 -2.77 -35.06 4.80
#